data_AF-A0A2D7HJS5-F1
#
_entry.id   AF-A0A2D7HJS5-F1
#
_cell.length_a   1.000
_cell.length_b   1.000
_cell.length_c   1.000
_cell.angle_alpha   90.00
_cell.angle_beta   90.00
_cell.angle_gamma   90.00
#
_symmetry.space_group_name_H-M   'P 1'
#
loop_
_entity.id
_entity.type
_entity.pdbx_description
1 polymer ?
#
loop_
_entity_poly.entity_id
_entity_poly.type
_entity_poly.pdbx_seq_one_letter_code
_entity_poly.pdbx_strand_id
1 'polypeptide(L)'
;MCCFAQPIDSVSRTRIFGRLTKQKSQFVAYQMRYASELTNAMILPVPIQTRTKRSPIRFIDLSAYPEFFRHLERGFPKPKSLSESRAVESAHRHASLRVHKVGQFEASFVPTINHFQKLDPRFSISKDIWNKIPDYSDYGFVVFQLHELRGEPHPMAFEFSTRLTDTIFLPTLHIHDGEVHRREEFDHTMYVQNSELDLAAGDYQGHKLWDLKSGWARSHASAAKFTDTKRANDLIAGDLKVHRKIMKGTFTNDDQFISRQNLKTSSLGSTDSLSLSTTLAFGSVGLGSLWFLNRRERVMSTSGKRKN
;
A
#
# COMPACT_ATOMS: atom_id res chain seq x y z
N MET A 1 4.29 -1.12 5.50
CA MET A 1 4.62 0.27 5.82
C MET A 1 4.16 1.11 4.63
N CYS A 2 4.50 2.40 4.59
CA CYS A 2 4.16 3.31 3.49
C CYS A 2 5.37 4.22 3.26
N CYS A 3 5.26 5.22 2.37
CA CYS A 3 6.27 6.26 2.29
C CYS A 3 6.06 7.29 3.41
N PHE A 4 7.08 7.56 4.22
CA PHE A 4 7.09 8.54 5.30
C PHE A 4 8.14 9.62 5.03
N ALA A 5 7.82 10.86 5.38
CA ALA A 5 8.72 12.00 5.18
C ALA A 5 9.95 11.97 6.10
N GLN A 6 9.80 11.43 7.30
CA GLN A 6 10.86 11.26 8.30
C GLN A 6 10.99 9.78 8.70
N PRO A 7 12.13 9.38 9.31
CA PRO A 7 12.28 8.07 9.92
C PRO A 7 11.10 7.71 10.84
N ILE A 8 10.70 6.44 10.82
CA ILE A 8 9.59 5.94 11.63
C ILE A 8 9.96 4.66 12.38
N ASP A 9 9.70 4.63 13.68
CA ASP A 9 10.14 3.54 14.56
C ASP A 9 9.36 2.25 14.29
N SER A 10 8.06 2.39 14.04
CA SER A 10 7.21 1.24 13.72
C SER A 10 5.96 1.63 12.95
N VAL A 11 5.56 0.74 12.04
CA VAL A 11 4.27 0.78 11.35
C VAL A 11 3.72 -0.64 11.30
N SER A 12 2.50 -0.82 11.77
CA SER A 12 1.85 -2.13 11.85
C SER A 12 0.35 -2.02 11.59
N ARG A 13 -0.31 -3.17 11.44
CA ARG A 13 -1.77 -3.26 11.24
C ARG A 13 -2.25 -2.35 10.11
N THR A 14 -1.48 -2.32 9.02
CA THR A 14 -1.81 -1.49 7.87
C THR A 14 -3.08 -2.05 7.21
N ARG A 15 -4.06 -1.19 6.97
CA ARG A 15 -5.31 -1.52 6.31
C ARG A 15 -5.54 -0.56 5.17
N ILE A 16 -5.81 -1.10 3.99
CA ILE A 16 -5.99 -0.30 2.78
C ILE A 16 -7.28 -0.75 2.11
N PHE A 17 -8.10 0.20 1.69
CA PHE A 17 -9.27 -0.03 0.88
C PHE A 17 -9.08 0.62 -0.49
N GLY A 18 -9.46 -0.06 -1.57
CA GLY A 18 -9.48 0.49 -2.92
C GLY A 18 -10.77 0.17 -3.67
N ARG A 19 -11.36 1.16 -4.34
CA ARG A 19 -12.50 0.93 -5.24
C ARG A 19 -12.37 1.80 -6.48
N LEU A 20 -12.28 1.14 -7.64
CA LEU A 20 -12.32 1.80 -8.94
C LEU A 20 -13.76 1.93 -9.41
N THR A 21 -14.15 3.13 -9.86
CA THR A 21 -15.46 3.42 -10.45
C THR A 21 -15.41 3.35 -11.97
N LYS A 22 -16.58 3.26 -12.61
CA LYS A 22 -16.70 3.30 -14.08
C LYS A 22 -16.22 4.65 -14.67
N GLN A 23 -16.22 5.71 -13.88
CA GLN A 23 -15.86 7.08 -14.27
C GLN A 23 -14.34 7.37 -14.13
N LYS A 24 -13.48 6.33 -14.15
CA LYS A 24 -12.03 6.45 -13.95
C LYS A 24 -11.64 7.22 -12.68
N SER A 25 -12.48 7.13 -11.66
CA SER A 25 -12.18 7.66 -10.32
C SER A 25 -11.92 6.49 -9.38
N GLN A 26 -10.86 6.58 -8.59
CA GLN A 26 -10.52 5.57 -7.61
C GLN A 26 -10.59 6.16 -6.21
N PHE A 27 -11.30 5.44 -5.36
CA PHE A 27 -11.37 5.67 -3.94
C PHE A 27 -10.29 4.88 -3.23
N VAL A 28 -9.60 5.54 -2.29
CA VAL A 28 -8.64 4.90 -1.38
C VAL A 28 -8.98 5.31 0.04
N ALA A 29 -8.94 4.35 0.95
CA ALA A 29 -8.83 4.64 2.37
C ALA A 29 -7.66 3.87 2.97
N TYR A 30 -7.01 4.46 3.96
CA TYR A 30 -5.80 3.94 4.58
C TYR A 30 -5.85 4.14 6.09
N GLN A 31 -5.42 3.14 6.85
CA GLN A 31 -5.25 3.22 8.30
C GLN A 31 -4.07 2.36 8.70
N MET A 32 -3.31 2.81 9.69
CA MET A 32 -2.21 2.07 10.26
C MET A 32 -2.06 2.43 11.73
N ARG A 33 -1.40 1.55 12.48
CA ARG A 33 -0.80 1.90 13.76
C ARG A 33 0.65 2.30 13.53
N TYR A 34 1.09 3.40 14.14
CA TYR A 34 2.46 3.88 13.99
C TYR A 34 3.04 4.42 15.29
N ALA A 35 4.37 4.55 15.32
CA ALA A 35 5.14 5.32 16.28
C ALA A 35 6.36 5.93 15.58
N SER A 36 6.68 7.19 15.89
CA SER A 36 7.83 7.95 15.40
C SER A 36 8.36 8.86 16.51
N GLU A 37 9.65 9.17 16.49
CA GLU A 37 10.26 10.18 17.36
C GLU A 37 10.01 11.62 16.87
N LEU A 38 9.71 11.79 15.59
CA LEU A 38 9.57 13.09 14.92
C LEU A 38 8.15 13.29 14.40
N THR A 39 7.72 14.55 14.29
CA THR A 39 6.51 14.88 13.52
C THR A 39 6.71 14.41 12.08
N ASN A 40 5.74 13.69 11.54
CA ASN A 40 5.90 12.96 10.29
C ASN A 40 4.70 13.18 9.36
N ALA A 41 4.87 12.84 8.09
CA ALA A 41 3.78 12.75 7.13
C ALA A 41 3.84 11.43 6.38
N MET A 42 2.68 10.81 6.19
CA MET A 42 2.52 9.69 5.28
C MET A 42 2.26 10.24 3.87
N ILE A 43 3.02 9.73 2.89
CA ILE A 43 2.96 10.15 1.50
C ILE A 43 2.52 8.94 0.68
N LEU A 44 1.46 9.11 -0.12
CA LEU A 44 0.91 8.06 -0.97
C LEU A 44 1.04 8.50 -2.44
N PRO A 45 1.94 7.88 -3.23
CA PRO A 45 1.94 8.10 -4.67
C PRO A 45 0.63 7.58 -5.26
N VAL A 46 0.05 8.32 -6.20
CA VAL A 46 -1.20 7.96 -6.87
C VAL A 46 -1.12 8.20 -8.38
N PRO A 47 -1.57 7.24 -9.22
CA PRO A 47 -1.46 7.33 -10.67
C PRO A 47 -2.55 8.25 -11.24
N ILE A 48 -2.36 9.56 -11.11
CA ILE A 48 -3.35 10.57 -11.51
C ILE A 48 -3.49 10.67 -13.03
N GLN A 49 -4.67 11.09 -13.47
CA GLN A 49 -4.89 11.57 -14.82
C GLN A 49 -4.43 13.05 -14.93
N THR A 50 -3.35 13.30 -15.68
CA THR A 50 -2.65 14.60 -15.72
C THR A 50 -3.40 15.74 -16.41
N ARG A 51 -4.54 15.48 -17.07
CA ARG A 51 -5.31 16.46 -17.87
C ARG A 51 -6.77 16.57 -17.44
N THR A 52 -7.03 16.84 -16.15
CA THR A 52 -8.40 17.11 -15.67
C THR A 52 -8.63 18.62 -15.52
N LYS A 53 -9.80 19.11 -15.96
CA LYS A 53 -10.24 20.51 -15.73
C LYS A 53 -10.64 20.79 -14.27
N ARG A 54 -10.73 19.74 -13.44
CA ARG A 54 -11.12 19.78 -12.02
C ARG A 54 -9.95 19.28 -11.16
N SER A 55 -9.98 19.63 -9.86
CA SER A 55 -9.04 19.07 -8.88
C SER A 55 -8.98 17.55 -9.01
N PRO A 56 -7.79 16.96 -9.23
CA PRO A 56 -7.66 15.53 -9.44
C PRO A 56 -7.88 14.72 -8.17
N ILE A 57 -7.89 15.37 -7.00
CA ILE A 57 -8.12 14.77 -5.67
C ILE A 57 -9.32 15.41 -4.99
N ARG A 58 -10.12 14.58 -4.32
CA ARG A 58 -11.12 14.97 -3.33
C ARG A 58 -10.87 14.19 -2.04
N PHE A 59 -10.59 14.88 -0.94
CA PHE A 59 -10.47 14.24 0.36
C PHE A 59 -11.82 13.89 0.96
N ILE A 60 -11.85 12.82 1.76
CA ILE A 60 -13.06 12.28 2.36
C ILE A 60 -12.87 12.20 3.88
N ASP A 61 -13.72 12.92 4.62
CA ASP A 61 -13.67 12.92 6.08
C ASP A 61 -14.33 11.66 6.66
N LEU A 62 -13.50 10.82 7.28
CA LEU A 62 -13.95 9.62 8.00
C LEU A 62 -13.78 9.75 9.52
N SER A 63 -13.61 10.96 10.07
CA SER A 63 -13.61 11.17 11.53
C SER A 63 -14.92 10.76 12.17
N ALA A 64 -16.03 10.90 11.44
CA ALA A 64 -17.32 10.39 11.86
C ALA A 64 -17.42 8.87 11.71
N TYR A 65 -16.42 8.15 11.18
CA TYR A 65 -16.44 6.70 10.96
C TYR A 65 -15.10 5.98 11.26
N PRO A 66 -14.55 6.11 12.49
CA PRO A 66 -13.26 5.51 12.85
C PRO A 66 -13.24 3.97 12.74
N GLU A 67 -14.42 3.36 12.82
CA GLU A 67 -14.61 1.90 12.81
C GLU A 67 -14.73 1.29 11.40
N PHE A 68 -14.52 2.09 10.35
CA PHE A 68 -14.72 1.67 8.95
C PHE A 68 -14.04 0.34 8.63
N PHE A 69 -12.73 0.19 8.91
CA PHE A 69 -12.03 -1.08 8.64
C PHE A 69 -12.46 -2.22 9.55
N ARG A 70 -12.82 -1.94 10.81
CA ARG A 70 -13.38 -2.96 11.71
C ARG A 70 -14.71 -3.48 11.17
N HIS A 71 -15.51 -2.61 10.59
CA HIS A 71 -16.76 -2.97 9.95
C HIS A 71 -16.53 -3.76 8.67
N LEU A 72 -15.56 -3.39 7.82
CA LEU A 72 -15.15 -4.21 6.67
C LEU A 72 -14.77 -5.63 7.07
N GLU A 73 -13.99 -5.78 8.14
CA GLU A 73 -13.55 -7.09 8.64
C GLU A 73 -14.72 -7.99 9.06
N ARG A 74 -15.84 -7.43 9.54
CA ARG A 74 -17.06 -8.21 9.86
C ARG A 74 -17.65 -8.92 8.64
N GLY A 75 -17.33 -8.46 7.43
CA GLY A 75 -17.70 -9.12 6.18
C GLY A 75 -17.05 -10.50 6.00
N PHE A 76 -16.05 -10.85 6.80
CA PHE A 76 -15.29 -12.09 6.71
C PHE A 76 -15.38 -12.86 8.04
N PRO A 77 -15.23 -14.20 8.06
CA PRO A 77 -15.21 -14.89 9.32
C PRO A 77 -13.99 -14.48 10.12
N LYS A 78 -14.22 -14.39 11.43
CA LYS A 78 -13.13 -14.21 12.38
C LYS A 78 -12.22 -15.43 12.31
N PRO A 79 -10.89 -15.25 12.17
CA PRO A 79 -9.95 -16.24 12.65
C PRO A 79 -10.30 -16.54 14.11
N LYS A 80 -10.34 -17.82 14.53
CA LYS A 80 -10.51 -18.14 15.95
C LYS A 80 -9.31 -17.58 16.70
N SER A 81 -9.45 -16.45 17.41
CA SER A 81 -8.44 -15.99 18.38
C SER A 81 -9.08 -15.57 19.70
N LEU A 82 -8.44 -16.02 20.77
CA LEU A 82 -8.77 -15.78 22.17
C LEU A 82 -8.34 -14.36 22.59
N SER A 83 -9.19 -13.73 23.41
CA SER A 83 -8.97 -12.51 24.22
C SER A 83 -9.09 -11.14 23.52
N GLU A 84 -9.99 -10.31 24.07
CA GLU A 84 -10.20 -8.88 23.77
C GLU A 84 -9.87 -8.04 25.01
N SER A 85 -9.26 -6.87 24.84
CA SER A 85 -9.34 -5.77 25.82
C SER A 85 -9.44 -4.41 25.12
N ARG A 86 -10.34 -3.56 25.65
CA ARG A 86 -10.74 -2.22 25.16
C ARG A 86 -9.89 -1.11 25.79
N ALA A 87 -9.75 0.02 25.09
CA ALA A 87 -9.28 1.30 25.65
C ALA A 87 -10.12 2.49 25.15
N VAL A 88 -10.12 3.57 25.95
CA VAL A 88 -10.97 4.78 25.90
C VAL A 88 -10.11 6.00 25.55
N GLU A 89 -10.70 7.01 24.89
CA GLU A 89 -10.01 8.16 24.26
C GLU A 89 -10.50 9.51 24.82
N SER A 90 -9.63 10.54 24.79
CA SER A 90 -9.92 11.93 25.20
C SER A 90 -9.17 12.91 24.27
N ALA A 91 -9.82 14.02 23.90
CA ALA A 91 -9.37 15.03 22.93
C ALA A 91 -9.38 16.44 23.54
N HIS A 92 -8.66 17.43 23.00
CA HIS A 92 -8.95 18.90 23.03
C HIS A 92 -8.20 19.64 21.88
N ARG A 93 -8.69 20.82 21.44
CA ARG A 93 -8.34 21.56 20.19
C ARG A 93 -7.88 23.01 20.44
N HIS A 94 -7.06 23.58 19.54
CA HIS A 94 -7.03 25.00 19.13
C HIS A 94 -6.55 25.14 17.66
N ALA A 95 -6.70 26.30 17.00
CA ALA A 95 -6.68 26.46 15.52
C ALA A 95 -5.83 27.64 14.99
N SER A 96 -5.31 27.56 13.74
CA SER A 96 -5.40 28.62 12.68
C SER A 96 -4.94 28.18 11.24
N LEU A 97 -5.53 28.86 10.21
CA LEU A 97 -5.24 29.03 8.76
C LEU A 97 -5.36 27.87 7.71
N ARG A 98 -5.68 28.24 6.44
CA ARG A 98 -6.49 27.47 5.45
C ARG A 98 -5.85 26.17 4.93
N VAL A 99 -6.35 25.05 5.44
CA VAL A 99 -6.04 23.65 5.11
C VAL A 99 -7.37 22.91 4.87
N HIS A 100 -7.41 21.90 3.99
CA HIS A 100 -8.56 20.99 3.94
C HIS A 100 -8.51 20.07 5.17
N LYS A 101 -9.23 20.44 6.23
CA LYS A 101 -9.36 19.61 7.43
C LYS A 101 -10.24 18.41 7.13
N VAL A 102 -9.64 17.22 7.20
CA VAL A 102 -10.31 15.94 6.99
C VAL A 102 -10.27 15.23 8.34
N GLY A 103 -11.18 15.60 9.24
CA GLY A 103 -11.16 15.07 10.60
C GLY A 103 -9.95 15.55 11.43
N GLN A 104 -9.11 14.60 11.84
CA GLN A 104 -7.92 14.78 12.68
C GLN A 104 -6.62 14.95 11.89
N PHE A 105 -6.65 15.04 10.55
CA PHE A 105 -5.45 15.20 9.74
C PHE A 105 -5.46 16.48 8.91
N GLU A 106 -4.25 16.97 8.66
CA GLU A 106 -3.96 17.86 7.55
C GLU A 106 -3.58 17.05 6.31
N ALA A 107 -4.34 17.24 5.24
CA ALA A 107 -4.13 16.55 3.99
C ALA A 107 -3.79 17.53 2.86
N SER A 108 -2.78 17.20 2.08
CA SER A 108 -2.30 18.00 0.95
C SER A 108 -2.14 17.13 -0.29
N PHE A 109 -2.24 17.76 -1.46
CA PHE A 109 -1.97 17.12 -2.74
C PHE A 109 -0.78 17.79 -3.42
N VAL A 110 0.20 16.99 -3.81
CA VAL A 110 1.41 17.39 -4.52
C VAL A 110 1.29 16.87 -5.95
N PRO A 111 1.10 17.74 -6.96
CA PRO A 111 0.82 17.29 -8.33
C PRO A 111 1.95 16.53 -9.01
N THR A 112 3.21 16.86 -8.68
CA THR A 112 4.41 16.22 -9.23
C THR A 112 5.55 16.30 -8.23
N ILE A 113 6.61 15.51 -8.41
CA ILE A 113 7.78 15.50 -7.51
C ILE A 113 8.36 16.92 -7.31
N ASN A 114 8.41 17.75 -8.35
CA ASN A 114 8.94 19.12 -8.25
C ASN A 114 8.10 20.04 -7.35
N HIS A 115 6.87 19.67 -7.02
CA HIS A 115 6.00 20.45 -6.15
C HIS A 115 6.23 20.18 -4.66
N PHE A 116 7.00 19.15 -4.28
CA PHE A 116 7.36 18.89 -2.89
C PHE A 116 8.07 20.06 -2.21
N GLN A 117 8.84 20.87 -2.96
CA GLN A 117 9.48 22.09 -2.46
C GLN A 117 8.49 23.15 -1.92
N LYS A 118 7.19 23.01 -2.21
CA LYS A 118 6.14 23.90 -1.69
C LYS A 118 5.61 23.44 -0.32
N LEU A 119 5.97 22.24 0.12
CA LEU A 119 5.64 21.74 1.45
C LEU A 119 6.73 22.15 2.46
N ASP A 120 6.36 22.14 3.73
CA ASP A 120 7.35 22.14 4.81
C ASP A 120 8.29 20.93 4.62
N PRO A 121 9.62 21.10 4.69
CA PRO A 121 10.58 20.02 4.50
C PRO A 121 10.34 18.82 5.43
N ARG A 122 9.76 19.02 6.62
CA ARG A 122 9.41 17.94 7.56
C ARG A 122 8.38 16.97 6.98
N PHE A 123 7.60 17.39 6.00
CA PHE A 123 6.52 16.63 5.37
C PHE A 123 6.81 16.28 3.91
N SER A 124 8.09 16.29 3.53
CA SER A 124 8.56 15.99 2.19
C SER A 124 9.59 14.87 2.17
N ILE A 125 9.52 14.00 1.17
CA ILE A 125 10.63 13.12 0.78
C ILE A 125 11.47 13.87 -0.27
N SER A 126 12.80 13.77 -0.19
CA SER A 126 13.68 14.47 -1.12
C SER A 126 13.50 13.97 -2.56
N LYS A 127 13.73 14.87 -3.52
CA LYS A 127 13.68 14.52 -4.95
C LYS A 127 14.67 13.41 -5.31
N ASP A 128 15.83 13.38 -4.67
CA ASP A 128 16.86 12.37 -4.94
C ASP A 128 16.42 10.96 -4.56
N ILE A 129 15.58 10.82 -3.53
CA ILE A 129 14.97 9.53 -3.17
C ILE A 129 13.98 9.11 -4.26
N TRP A 130 13.10 10.02 -4.70
CA TRP A 130 12.16 9.73 -5.79
C TRP A 130 12.85 9.41 -7.12
N ASN A 131 14.01 10.01 -7.39
CA ASN A 131 14.80 9.71 -8.59
C ASN A 131 15.34 8.27 -8.62
N LYS A 132 15.43 7.58 -7.46
CA LYS A 132 15.79 6.16 -7.39
C LYS A 132 14.67 5.23 -7.88
N ILE A 133 13.44 5.76 -8.02
CA ILE A 133 12.23 5.03 -8.44
C ILE A 133 11.51 5.81 -9.57
N PRO A 134 12.11 5.84 -10.78
CA PRO A 134 11.67 6.72 -11.88
C PRO A 134 10.23 6.45 -12.37
N ASP A 135 9.67 5.28 -12.06
CA ASP A 135 8.29 4.92 -12.37
C ASP A 135 7.25 5.87 -11.74
N TYR A 136 7.62 6.60 -10.67
CA TYR A 136 6.76 7.58 -10.01
C TYR A 136 6.87 9.01 -10.58
N SER A 137 7.65 9.20 -11.65
CA SER A 137 7.89 10.52 -12.26
C SER A 137 6.62 11.22 -12.77
N ASP A 138 5.58 10.44 -13.11
CA ASP A 138 4.29 10.92 -13.61
C ASP A 138 3.13 10.76 -12.59
N TYR A 139 3.45 10.44 -11.33
CA TYR A 139 2.46 10.31 -10.27
C TYR A 139 2.18 11.66 -9.60
N GLY A 140 0.98 11.77 -9.03
CA GLY A 140 0.70 12.75 -7.98
C GLY A 140 0.91 12.13 -6.61
N PHE A 141 0.94 12.94 -5.55
CA PHE A 141 1.16 12.45 -4.20
C PHE A 141 0.13 13.04 -3.25
N VAL A 142 -0.48 12.16 -2.47
CA VAL A 142 -1.34 12.55 -1.36
C VAL A 142 -0.52 12.52 -0.08
N VAL A 143 -0.50 13.62 0.66
CA VAL A 143 0.30 13.79 1.87
C VAL A 143 -0.62 13.98 3.06
N PHE A 144 -0.52 13.11 4.05
CA PHE A 144 -1.23 13.21 5.33
C PHE A 144 -0.23 13.52 6.44
N GLN A 145 -0.32 14.70 7.04
CA GLN A 145 0.49 15.03 8.21
C GLN A 145 -0.08 14.32 9.44
N LEU A 146 0.80 13.73 10.23
CA LEU A 146 0.47 12.99 11.44
C LEU A 146 0.77 13.90 12.64
N HIS A 147 -0.29 14.33 13.33
CA HIS A 147 -0.16 15.26 14.46
C HIS A 147 0.40 14.61 15.71
N GLU A 148 0.07 13.33 15.92
CA GLU A 148 0.57 12.54 17.04
C GLU A 148 1.88 11.87 16.65
N LEU A 149 2.71 11.58 17.65
CA LEU A 149 3.94 10.81 17.46
C LEU A 149 3.67 9.30 17.45
N ARG A 150 2.48 8.87 17.90
CA ARG A 150 2.08 7.46 17.95
C ARG A 150 0.58 7.33 17.97
N GLY A 151 0.07 6.21 17.48
CA GLY A 151 -1.35 5.87 17.58
C GLY A 151 -1.88 5.09 16.39
N GLU A 152 -3.19 4.97 16.32
CA GLU A 152 -3.93 4.39 15.21
C GLU A 152 -5.07 5.36 14.87
N PRO A 153 -4.80 6.39 14.06
CA PRO A 153 -5.76 7.45 13.84
C PRO A 153 -6.93 6.92 12.99
N HIS A 154 -8.02 7.68 12.90
CA HIS A 154 -9.14 7.28 12.06
C HIS A 154 -8.69 7.13 10.59
N PRO A 155 -9.43 6.38 9.76
CA PRO A 155 -9.01 6.17 8.38
C PRO A 155 -8.85 7.48 7.60
N MET A 156 -7.77 7.58 6.85
CA MET A 156 -7.47 8.65 5.90
C MET A 156 -8.02 8.25 4.54
N ALA A 157 -8.85 9.07 3.91
CA ALA A 157 -9.50 8.69 2.67
C ALA A 157 -9.54 9.82 1.64
N PHE A 158 -9.49 9.43 0.39
CA PHE A 158 -9.55 10.32 -0.75
C PHE A 158 -10.05 9.58 -1.99
N GLU A 159 -10.58 10.35 -2.92
CA GLU A 159 -10.89 9.95 -4.28
C GLU A 159 -9.93 10.68 -5.22
N PHE A 160 -9.48 9.99 -6.27
CA PHE A 160 -8.69 10.61 -7.32
C PHE A 160 -9.11 10.17 -8.71
N SER A 161 -8.98 11.08 -9.69
CA SER A 161 -9.07 10.73 -11.10
C SER A 161 -7.83 9.94 -11.50
N THR A 162 -7.99 8.65 -11.73
CA THR A 162 -6.89 7.73 -12.07
C THR A 162 -6.71 7.63 -13.58
N ARG A 163 -5.47 7.46 -14.03
CA ARG A 163 -5.19 7.11 -15.43
C ARG A 163 -5.49 5.64 -15.74
N LEU A 164 -5.61 4.80 -14.71
CA LEU A 164 -5.87 3.38 -14.86
C LEU A 164 -7.36 3.14 -15.16
N THR A 165 -7.65 2.38 -16.21
CA THR A 165 -9.03 2.18 -16.68
C THR A 165 -9.67 0.90 -16.16
N ASP A 166 -8.87 -0.10 -15.86
CA ASP A 166 -9.34 -1.45 -15.53
C ASP A 166 -8.59 -2.08 -14.36
N THR A 167 -7.83 -1.28 -13.61
CA THR A 167 -6.93 -1.76 -12.57
C THR A 167 -7.10 -0.93 -11.31
N ILE A 168 -7.38 -1.60 -10.19
CA ILE A 168 -7.33 -0.97 -8.87
C ILE A 168 -5.87 -0.89 -8.43
N PHE A 169 -5.43 0.29 -8.04
CA PHE A 169 -4.11 0.55 -7.50
C PHE A 169 -4.18 0.71 -5.99
N LEU A 170 -3.32 0.03 -5.23
CA LEU A 170 -3.17 0.24 -3.79
C LEU A 170 -1.73 0.72 -3.50
N PRO A 171 -1.54 1.90 -2.90
CA PRO A 171 -0.21 2.38 -2.55
C PRO A 171 0.35 1.54 -1.40
N THR A 172 1.34 0.71 -1.70
CA THR A 172 2.03 -0.20 -0.77
C THR A 172 3.55 -0.11 -0.84
N LEU A 173 4.14 0.75 -1.68
CA LEU A 173 5.56 1.07 -1.64
C LEU A 173 5.96 1.65 -0.26
N HIS A 174 7.10 1.20 0.27
CA HIS A 174 7.66 1.72 1.51
C HIS A 174 8.92 2.54 1.25
N ILE A 175 9.00 3.67 1.95
CA ILE A 175 10.17 4.51 2.14
C ILE A 175 10.03 5.00 3.57
N HIS A 176 10.84 4.53 4.50
CA HIS A 176 10.56 4.74 5.93
C HIS A 176 11.77 5.16 6.75
N ASP A 177 12.96 5.13 6.15
CA ASP A 177 14.25 5.53 6.71
C ASP A 177 15.02 6.49 5.79
N GLY A 178 14.35 7.02 4.76
CA GLY A 178 14.96 7.85 3.72
C GLY A 178 15.66 7.05 2.61
N GLU A 179 15.53 5.74 2.60
CA GLU A 179 16.05 4.87 1.54
C GLU A 179 14.95 4.11 0.81
N VAL A 180 15.30 3.60 -0.38
CA VAL A 180 14.44 2.70 -1.14
C VAL A 180 15.08 1.31 -1.08
N HIS A 181 14.44 0.41 -0.38
CA HIS A 181 14.87 -0.98 -0.29
C HIS A 181 14.22 -1.83 -1.37
N ARG A 182 14.94 -2.84 -1.87
CA ARG A 182 14.39 -3.79 -2.86
C ARG A 182 13.30 -4.68 -2.27
N ARG A 183 13.40 -5.00 -0.98
CA ARG A 183 12.47 -5.85 -0.25
C ARG A 183 12.14 -5.22 1.08
N GLU A 184 10.92 -5.44 1.53
CA GLU A 184 10.38 -4.80 2.73
C GLU A 184 9.44 -5.73 3.50
N GLU A 185 9.23 -5.42 4.78
CA GLU A 185 8.24 -6.10 5.62
C GLU A 185 6.84 -5.52 5.44
N PHE A 186 5.90 -6.40 5.16
CA PHE A 186 4.49 -6.06 5.02
C PHE A 186 3.70 -6.66 6.18
N ASP A 187 2.83 -5.84 6.79
CA ASP A 187 1.75 -6.26 7.67
C ASP A 187 0.46 -5.55 7.22
N HIS A 188 -0.08 -6.00 6.08
CA HIS A 188 -1.18 -5.34 5.38
C HIS A 188 -2.41 -6.22 5.32
N THR A 189 -3.57 -5.62 5.54
CA THR A 189 -4.87 -6.16 5.16
C THR A 189 -5.47 -5.24 4.09
N MET A 190 -5.55 -5.75 2.87
CA MET A 190 -6.07 -5.01 1.73
C MET A 190 -7.51 -5.41 1.48
N TYR A 191 -8.35 -4.44 1.19
CA TYR A 191 -9.75 -4.58 0.84
C TYR A 191 -9.99 -3.92 -0.52
N VAL A 192 -10.78 -4.56 -1.36
CA VAL A 192 -11.18 -3.96 -2.65
C VAL A 192 -12.64 -4.19 -2.95
N GLN A 193 -13.24 -3.24 -3.68
CA GLN A 193 -14.56 -3.42 -4.31
C GLN A 193 -14.44 -3.24 -5.82
N ASN A 194 -14.99 -4.21 -6.54
CA ASN A 194 -15.16 -4.16 -8.00
C ASN A 194 -16.30 -5.11 -8.37
N SER A 195 -17.27 -4.64 -9.16
CA SER A 195 -18.35 -5.49 -9.64
C SER A 195 -17.85 -6.69 -10.45
N GLU A 196 -16.70 -6.57 -11.12
CA GLU A 196 -16.11 -7.68 -11.88
C GLU A 196 -15.40 -8.69 -11.00
N LEU A 197 -14.88 -8.29 -9.83
CA LEU A 197 -14.39 -9.24 -8.83
C LEU A 197 -15.56 -10.05 -8.27
N ASP A 198 -16.72 -9.43 -8.08
CA ASP A 198 -17.93 -10.11 -7.63
C ASP A 198 -18.40 -11.16 -8.65
N LEU A 199 -18.28 -10.87 -9.95
CA LEU A 199 -18.59 -11.81 -11.03
C LEU A 199 -17.54 -12.92 -11.19
N ALA A 200 -16.25 -12.60 -11.04
CA ALA A 200 -15.16 -13.55 -11.20
C ALA A 200 -15.08 -14.56 -10.04
N ALA A 201 -15.39 -14.10 -8.83
CA ALA A 201 -15.59 -14.99 -7.70
C ALA A 201 -16.90 -15.74 -7.92
N GLY A 202 -16.84 -17.04 -8.24
CA GLY A 202 -18.02 -17.89 -8.39
C GLY A 202 -18.88 -17.96 -7.12
N ASP A 203 -19.92 -18.79 -7.12
CA ASP A 203 -20.77 -18.95 -5.94
C ASP A 203 -20.01 -19.52 -4.73
N TYR A 204 -20.48 -19.21 -3.53
CA TYR A 204 -19.96 -19.81 -2.29
C TYR A 204 -20.17 -21.32 -2.33
N GLN A 205 -19.13 -22.09 -2.66
CA GLN A 205 -19.14 -23.53 -2.44
C GLN A 205 -18.69 -23.84 -1.00
N GLY A 206 -19.63 -23.65 -0.05
CA GLY A 206 -19.47 -24.03 1.35
C GLY A 206 -18.71 -23.03 2.23
N HIS A 207 -18.15 -23.54 3.33
CA HIS A 207 -17.47 -22.79 4.40
C HIS A 207 -16.11 -22.17 4.00
N LYS A 208 -15.69 -22.31 2.74
CA LYS A 208 -14.41 -21.80 2.24
C LYS A 208 -14.65 -20.45 1.56
N LEU A 209 -14.32 -19.35 2.25
CA LEU A 209 -14.46 -17.99 1.71
C LEU A 209 -13.24 -17.51 0.92
N TRP A 210 -12.36 -18.42 0.55
CA TRP A 210 -11.16 -18.13 -0.19
C TRP A 210 -11.37 -18.54 -1.64
N ASP A 211 -11.25 -17.56 -2.54
CA ASP A 211 -11.09 -17.86 -3.95
C ASP A 211 -9.62 -18.23 -4.17
N LEU A 212 -9.36 -19.55 -4.27
CA LEU A 212 -8.02 -20.09 -4.52
C LEU A 212 -7.42 -19.58 -5.84
N LYS A 213 -8.26 -19.16 -6.80
CA LYS A 213 -7.82 -18.70 -8.12
C LYS A 213 -7.32 -17.25 -8.10
N SER A 214 -7.94 -16.37 -7.31
CA SER A 214 -7.52 -14.97 -7.18
C SER A 214 -6.62 -14.72 -5.96
N GLY A 215 -6.64 -15.63 -4.97
CA GLY A 215 -5.96 -15.43 -3.69
C GLY A 215 -6.65 -14.39 -2.79
N TRP A 216 -7.87 -13.97 -3.14
CA TRP A 216 -8.69 -13.06 -2.35
C TRP A 216 -9.78 -13.83 -1.60
N ALA A 217 -10.02 -13.44 -0.36
CA ALA A 217 -11.22 -13.82 0.36
C ALA A 217 -12.37 -12.90 -0.05
N ARG A 218 -13.60 -13.41 -0.16
CA ARG A 218 -14.79 -12.59 -0.44
C ARG A 218 -15.66 -12.44 0.81
N SER A 219 -16.37 -11.32 0.93
CA SER A 219 -17.31 -11.08 2.02
C SER A 219 -18.60 -11.89 1.87
N HIS A 220 -19.11 -12.39 3.00
CA HIS A 220 -20.30 -13.26 3.03
C HIS A 220 -21.57 -12.56 2.52
N ALA A 221 -21.67 -11.24 2.71
CA ALA A 221 -22.77 -10.40 2.23
C ALA A 221 -22.25 -9.19 1.43
N SER A 222 -23.16 -8.41 0.86
CA SER A 222 -22.84 -7.08 0.31
C SER A 222 -22.46 -6.10 1.43
N ALA A 223 -21.66 -5.09 1.10
CA ALA A 223 -21.07 -4.17 2.06
C ALA A 223 -22.09 -3.47 2.97
N ALA A 224 -23.27 -3.12 2.46
CA ALA A 224 -24.33 -2.46 3.23
C ALA A 224 -24.86 -3.28 4.42
N LYS A 225 -24.59 -4.60 4.46
CA LYS A 225 -25.02 -5.46 5.58
C LYS A 225 -24.11 -5.37 6.80
N PHE A 226 -22.88 -4.90 6.64
CA PHE A 226 -21.89 -4.85 7.73
C PHE A 226 -21.17 -3.52 7.85
N THR A 227 -21.44 -2.56 6.95
CA THR A 227 -20.92 -1.19 6.99
C THR A 227 -22.04 -0.16 7.02
N ASP A 228 -21.74 1.03 7.55
CA ASP A 228 -22.56 2.22 7.41
C ASP A 228 -22.18 2.98 6.14
N THR A 229 -22.97 2.82 5.08
CA THR A 229 -22.71 3.43 3.77
C THR A 229 -22.85 4.95 3.79
N LYS A 230 -23.69 5.50 4.67
CA LYS A 230 -23.88 6.94 4.79
C LYS A 230 -22.63 7.59 5.40
N ARG A 231 -22.13 7.03 6.52
CA ARG A 231 -20.90 7.50 7.17
C ARG A 231 -19.65 7.28 6.31
N ALA A 232 -19.71 6.39 5.32
CA ALA A 232 -18.62 6.14 4.39
C ALA A 232 -18.47 7.20 3.28
N ASN A 233 -19.37 8.20 3.17
CA ASN A 233 -19.24 9.33 2.24
C ASN A 233 -18.92 8.90 0.79
N ASP A 234 -19.76 8.00 0.27
CA ASP A 234 -19.65 7.36 -1.05
C ASP A 234 -18.46 6.44 -1.27
N LEU A 235 -17.48 6.37 -0.35
CA LEU A 235 -16.27 5.54 -0.48
C LEU A 235 -16.60 4.08 -0.82
N ILE A 236 -17.68 3.55 -0.24
CA ILE A 236 -18.12 2.16 -0.37
C ILE A 236 -19.38 2.05 -1.24
N ALA A 237 -19.40 1.09 -2.15
CA ALA A 237 -20.61 0.68 -2.85
C ALA A 237 -21.35 -0.35 -1.98
N GLY A 238 -22.52 0.01 -1.45
CA GLY A 238 -23.24 -0.82 -0.49
C GLY A 238 -23.79 -2.14 -1.07
N ASP A 239 -24.08 -2.16 -2.35
CA ASP A 239 -24.59 -3.29 -3.13
C ASP A 239 -23.50 -4.31 -3.49
N LEU A 240 -22.27 -3.86 -3.65
CA LEU A 240 -21.11 -4.71 -3.96
C LEU A 240 -20.61 -5.47 -2.73
N LYS A 241 -19.97 -6.62 -2.97
CA LYS A 241 -19.19 -7.33 -1.95
C LYS A 241 -17.83 -6.67 -1.77
N VAL A 242 -17.11 -7.10 -0.73
CA VAL A 242 -15.73 -6.69 -0.45
C VAL A 242 -14.85 -7.91 -0.60
N HIS A 243 -13.68 -7.72 -1.21
CA HIS A 243 -12.65 -8.74 -1.32
C HIS A 243 -11.47 -8.36 -0.45
N ARG A 244 -10.88 -9.32 0.25
CA ARG A 244 -9.79 -9.11 1.20
C ARG A 244 -8.58 -9.98 0.88
N LYS A 245 -7.38 -9.40 0.97
CA LYS A 245 -6.11 -10.13 0.93
C LYS A 245 -5.23 -9.69 2.09
N ILE A 246 -4.56 -10.63 2.72
CA ILE A 246 -3.61 -10.38 3.80
C ILE A 246 -2.20 -10.58 3.22
N MET A 247 -1.32 -9.63 3.47
CA MET A 247 0.08 -9.69 3.07
C MET A 247 0.96 -9.50 4.31
N LYS A 248 1.59 -10.60 4.75
CA LYS A 248 2.42 -10.68 5.96
C LYS A 248 3.77 -11.30 5.64
N GLY A 249 4.86 -10.61 6.00
CA GLY A 249 6.23 -11.06 5.76
C GLY A 249 6.99 -10.17 4.76
N THR A 250 8.13 -10.66 4.28
CA THR A 250 9.04 -9.88 3.44
C THR A 250 8.78 -10.08 1.94
N PHE A 251 8.37 -9.03 1.23
CA PHE A 251 8.07 -9.05 -0.21
C PHE A 251 8.96 -8.08 -0.99
N THR A 252 8.87 -8.10 -2.32
CA THR A 252 9.41 -6.99 -3.13
C THR A 252 8.69 -5.70 -2.75
N ASN A 253 9.43 -4.61 -2.70
CA ASN A 253 8.91 -3.30 -2.32
C ASN A 253 8.18 -2.62 -3.50
N ASP A 254 7.00 -3.14 -3.83
CA ASP A 254 6.19 -2.66 -4.96
C ASP A 254 4.75 -2.35 -4.53
N ASP A 255 4.10 -1.45 -5.27
CA ASP A 255 2.67 -1.19 -5.17
C ASP A 255 1.83 -2.40 -5.65
N GLN A 256 0.61 -2.55 -5.13
CA GLN A 256 -0.29 -3.62 -5.55
C GLN A 256 -1.24 -3.14 -6.65
N PHE A 257 -1.28 -3.89 -7.75
CA PHE A 257 -2.18 -3.67 -8.89
C PHE A 257 -3.14 -4.84 -9.03
N ILE A 258 -4.45 -4.55 -9.01
CA ILE A 258 -5.52 -5.54 -9.15
C ILE A 258 -6.25 -5.27 -10.47
N SER A 259 -5.78 -5.92 -11.53
CA SER A 259 -6.37 -5.81 -12.87
C SER A 259 -7.59 -6.71 -13.04
N ARG A 260 -8.57 -6.23 -13.79
CA ARG A 260 -9.73 -6.99 -14.28
C ARG A 260 -9.34 -8.18 -15.15
N GLN A 261 -8.24 -8.09 -15.90
CA GLN A 261 -7.83 -9.12 -16.87
C GLN A 261 -7.09 -10.29 -16.19
N ASN A 262 -6.36 -10.00 -15.10
CA ASN A 262 -5.60 -10.99 -14.33
C ASN A 262 -6.46 -11.85 -13.38
N LEU A 263 -7.78 -11.64 -13.34
CA LEU A 263 -8.73 -12.54 -12.66
C LEU A 263 -9.00 -13.83 -13.47
N LYS A 264 -8.49 -13.92 -14.70
CA LYS A 264 -8.39 -15.17 -15.45
C LYS A 264 -7.13 -15.94 -15.05
N THR A 265 -7.32 -16.92 -14.17
CA THR A 265 -6.53 -18.17 -14.04
C THR A 265 -5.01 -18.04 -14.17
N SER A 266 -4.32 -17.90 -13.05
CA SER A 266 -3.09 -18.66 -12.84
C SER A 266 -3.38 -19.73 -11.79
N SER A 267 -3.27 -21.00 -12.19
CA SER A 267 -3.31 -22.12 -11.26
C SER A 267 -2.20 -21.96 -10.23
N LEU A 268 -2.51 -22.23 -8.97
CA LEU A 268 -1.55 -22.33 -7.88
C LEU A 268 -0.32 -23.16 -8.28
N GLY A 269 0.86 -22.62 -8.00
CA GLY A 269 2.09 -23.36 -7.77
C GLY A 269 2.66 -24.09 -8.98
N SER A 270 3.54 -23.43 -9.74
CA SER A 270 4.68 -24.12 -10.34
C SER A 270 5.94 -23.57 -9.69
N THR A 271 6.54 -24.37 -8.83
CA THR A 271 7.99 -24.33 -8.61
C THR A 271 8.67 -24.57 -9.96
N ASP A 272 9.70 -23.79 -10.23
CA ASP A 272 10.73 -23.93 -11.26
C ASP A 272 10.55 -24.98 -12.37
N SER A 273 10.55 -24.51 -13.61
CA SER A 273 11.49 -25.11 -14.56
C SER A 273 12.09 -24.01 -15.45
N LEU A 274 13.42 -23.98 -15.43
CA LEU A 274 14.27 -23.26 -16.36
C LEU A 274 13.87 -23.62 -17.80
N SER A 275 13.27 -22.68 -18.54
CA SER A 275 13.34 -22.74 -19.99
C SER A 275 14.60 -21.99 -20.43
N LEU A 276 15.68 -22.73 -20.62
CA LEU A 276 16.77 -22.30 -21.50
C LEU A 276 16.16 -22.01 -22.87
N SER A 277 16.24 -20.76 -23.32
CA SER A 277 16.00 -20.41 -24.70
C SER A 277 17.17 -20.92 -25.54
N THR A 278 16.95 -22.04 -26.23
CA THR A 278 17.83 -22.52 -27.28
C THR A 278 17.67 -21.58 -28.49
N THR A 279 18.56 -20.60 -28.63
CA THR A 279 18.81 -19.94 -29.91
C THR A 279 20.21 -20.27 -30.36
N LEU A 280 20.28 -21.10 -31.40
CA LEU A 280 21.43 -21.27 -32.29
C LEU A 280 21.86 -19.91 -32.81
N ALA A 281 23.06 -19.47 -32.43
CA ALA A 281 23.80 -18.46 -33.16
C ALA A 281 25.18 -19.04 -33.49
N PHE A 282 25.48 -19.02 -34.79
CA PHE A 282 26.73 -19.45 -35.39
C PHE A 282 27.92 -18.67 -34.82
N GLY A 283 29.09 -19.29 -34.92
CA GLY A 283 30.26 -18.97 -34.13
C GLY A 283 30.96 -17.65 -34.46
N SER A 284 31.68 -17.17 -33.46
CA SER A 284 32.95 -16.48 -33.62
C SER A 284 33.69 -16.52 -32.30
N VAL A 285 34.92 -17.03 -32.38
CA VAL A 285 35.92 -17.22 -31.33
C VAL A 285 36.37 -15.86 -30.78
N GLY A 286 36.50 -15.72 -29.45
CA GLY A 286 37.10 -14.51 -28.87
C GLY A 286 37.07 -14.44 -27.34
N LEU A 287 38.14 -14.97 -26.73
CA LEU A 287 38.87 -14.48 -25.54
C LEU A 287 38.09 -13.70 -24.44
N GLY A 288 38.12 -14.23 -23.20
CA GLY A 288 38.04 -13.36 -22.01
C GLY A 288 37.36 -13.91 -20.75
N SER A 289 37.77 -15.06 -20.21
CA SER A 289 37.35 -15.52 -18.88
C SER A 289 38.55 -15.70 -17.97
N LEU A 290 39.03 -14.60 -17.40
CA LEU A 290 40.11 -14.59 -16.40
C LEU A 290 39.78 -13.55 -15.32
N TRP A 291 38.64 -13.73 -14.62
CA TRP A 291 38.29 -12.89 -13.48
C TRP A 291 37.27 -13.51 -12.51
N PHE A 292 37.38 -14.80 -12.18
CA PHE A 292 36.51 -15.38 -11.11
C PHE A 292 37.16 -16.43 -10.20
N LEU A 293 38.49 -16.47 -10.11
CA LEU A 293 39.21 -17.30 -9.14
C LEU A 293 40.29 -16.49 -8.42
N ASN A 294 39.88 -15.53 -7.58
CA ASN A 294 40.73 -15.03 -6.51
C ASN A 294 39.97 -14.12 -5.53
N ARG A 295 39.11 -14.69 -4.68
CA ARG A 295 38.72 -14.01 -3.42
C ARG A 295 38.14 -14.96 -2.38
N ARG A 296 38.91 -15.96 -1.94
CA ARG A 296 38.56 -16.70 -0.72
C ARG A 296 39.76 -17.37 -0.05
N GLU A 297 40.77 -16.57 0.31
CA GLU A 297 41.80 -17.00 1.27
C GLU A 297 42.58 -15.79 1.81
N ARG A 298 41.97 -15.02 2.71
CA ARG A 298 42.72 -14.07 3.57
C ARG A 298 41.94 -13.56 4.79
N VAL A 299 41.45 -14.46 5.64
CA VAL A 299 41.24 -14.19 7.07
C VAL A 299 41.41 -15.52 7.78
N MET A 300 42.63 -15.86 8.20
CA MET A 300 43.02 -16.81 9.26
C MET A 300 44.53 -17.10 9.11
N SER A 301 45.38 -16.16 9.52
CA SER A 301 46.80 -16.41 9.82
C SER A 301 47.41 -15.13 10.39
N THR A 302 47.17 -14.89 11.67
CA THR A 302 48.05 -14.09 12.54
C THR A 302 47.73 -14.50 13.97
N SER A 303 48.15 -15.71 14.33
CA SER A 303 48.36 -16.06 15.73
C SER A 303 49.50 -17.05 15.82
N GLY A 304 50.55 -16.63 16.52
CA GLY A 304 51.47 -17.53 17.20
C GLY A 304 52.67 -18.04 16.40
N LYS A 305 53.77 -17.29 16.43
CA LYS A 305 55.07 -17.88 16.78
C LYS A 305 55.84 -17.01 17.79
N ARG A 306 56.00 -17.65 18.95
CA ARG A 306 56.76 -17.35 20.17
C ARG A 306 58.06 -16.56 20.00
N LYS A 307 58.35 -15.74 21.02
CA LYS A 307 59.69 -15.65 21.63
C LYS A 307 59.59 -16.09 23.11
N ASN A 308 60.59 -16.87 23.49
CA ASN A 308 60.99 -17.42 24.79
C ASN A 308 60.16 -18.60 25.30
#